data_AF-A0A7J2WQ44-F1
#
_entry.id   AF-A0A7J2WQ44-F1
#
_cell.length_a   1.000
_cell.length_b   1.000
_cell.length_c   1.000
_cell.angle_alpha   90.00
_cell.angle_beta   90.00
_cell.angle_gamma   90.00
#
_symmetry.space_group_name_H-M   'P 1'
#
loop_
_entity.id
_entity.type
_entity.pdbx_description
1 polymer ?
#
loop_
_entity_poly.entity_id
_entity_poly.type
_entity_poly.pdbx_seq_one_letter_code
_entity_poly.pdbx_strand_id
1 'polypeptide(L)' 'MVELAKVVRQINDFMNVLDIKGLEEEVLRVAMRLGITAYDSSHIVLAREHELPLVTGDNELRAKAEGLVRCVSIEGLIP' A
#
# COMPACT_ATOMS: atom_id res chain seq x y z
N MET A 1 -16.72 -19.25 6.58
CA MET A 1 -15.50 -18.63 7.15
C MET A 1 -14.23 -19.33 6.65
N VAL A 2 -14.11 -20.66 6.74
CA VAL A 2 -12.91 -21.39 6.28
C VAL A 2 -12.70 -21.27 4.75
N GLU A 3 -13.75 -21.36 3.94
CA GLU A 3 -13.65 -21.19 2.48
C GLU A 3 -13.10 -19.82 2.06
N LEU A 4 -13.51 -18.73 2.72
CA LEU A 4 -12.98 -17.39 2.43
C LEU A 4 -11.47 -17.31 2.75
N ALA A 5 -11.05 -17.89 3.87
CA ALA A 5 -9.65 -17.92 4.26
C ALA A 5 -8.79 -18.70 3.23
N LYS A 6 -9.34 -19.76 2.62
CA LYS A 6 -8.67 -20.48 1.52
C LYS A 6 -8.47 -19.59 0.30
N VAL A 7 -9.50 -18.83 -0.09
CA VAL A 7 -9.41 -17.89 -1.23
C VAL A 7 -8.38 -16.79 -0.96
N VAL A 8 -8.41 -16.18 0.23
CA VAL A 8 -7.43 -15.15 0.61
C VAL A 8 -6.00 -15.70 0.59
N ARG A 9 -5.79 -16.93 1.09
CA ARG A 9 -4.49 -17.60 1.03
C ARG A 9 -4.04 -17.81 -0.43
N GLN A 10 -4.91 -18.32 -1.29
CA GLN A 10 -4.59 -18.54 -2.70
C GLN A 10 -4.21 -17.23 -3.40
N ILE A 11 -4.91 -16.12 -3.14
CA ILE A 11 -4.56 -14.80 -3.67
C ILE A 11 -3.17 -14.38 -3.18
N ASN A 12 -2.90 -14.58 -1.89
CA ASN A 12 -1.61 -14.23 -1.28
C ASN A 12 -0.44 -15.03 -1.87
N ASP A 13 -0.67 -16.27 -2.33
CA ASP A 13 0.35 -17.09 -3.01
C ASP A 13 0.79 -16.49 -4.37
N PHE A 14 0.00 -15.60 -4.98
CA PHE A 14 0.37 -14.88 -6.20
C PHE A 14 1.06 -13.53 -5.95
N MET A 15 1.14 -13.07 -4.70
CA MET A 15 1.72 -11.77 -4.37
C MET A 15 3.19 -11.88 -3.99
N ASN A 16 3.99 -10.92 -4.44
CA ASN A 16 5.33 -10.73 -3.87
C ASN A 16 5.21 -9.89 -2.59
N VAL A 17 5.66 -10.43 -1.46
CA VAL A 17 5.61 -9.73 -0.17
C VAL A 17 6.85 -8.88 -0.01
N LEU A 18 6.66 -7.56 0.10
CA LEU A 18 7.72 -6.60 0.40
C LEU A 18 7.80 -6.35 1.91
N ASP A 19 8.99 -6.03 2.40
CA ASP A 19 9.27 -5.75 3.81
C ASP A 19 9.78 -4.32 3.98
N ILE A 20 9.38 -3.65 5.05
CA ILE A 20 9.84 -2.31 5.41
C ILE A 20 11.15 -2.30 6.21
N LYS A 21 11.78 -3.47 6.42
CA LYS A 21 13.03 -3.57 7.17
C LYS A 21 14.11 -2.65 6.58
N GLY A 22 14.60 -1.72 7.40
CA GLY A 22 15.55 -0.67 6.98
C GLY A 22 14.89 0.62 6.48
N LEU A 23 13.55 0.69 6.42
CA LEU A 23 12.76 1.85 6.02
C LEU A 23 11.90 2.40 7.18
N GLU A 24 12.04 1.87 8.40
CA GLU A 24 11.16 2.16 9.53
C GLU A 24 11.13 3.65 9.89
N GLU A 25 12.29 4.31 9.87
CA GLU A 25 12.38 5.75 10.12
C GLU A 25 11.63 6.54 9.05
N GLU A 26 11.79 6.17 7.78
CA GLU A 26 11.11 6.84 6.67
C GLU A 26 9.61 6.63 6.72
N VAL A 27 9.14 5.43 7.08
CA VAL A 27 7.72 5.14 7.32
C VAL A 27 7.16 6.06 8.40
N LEU A 28 7.85 6.24 9.53
CA LEU A 28 7.39 7.14 10.58
C LEU A 28 7.42 8.61 10.12
N ARG A 29 8.46 9.01 9.39
CA ARG A 29 8.60 10.37 8.85
C ARG A 29 7.46 10.72 7.90
N VAL A 30 7.14 9.82 6.97
CA VAL A 30 6.02 10.01 6.02
C VAL A 30 4.67 10.01 6.74
N ALA A 31 4.48 9.12 7.72
CA ALA A 31 3.26 9.08 8.54
C ALA A 31 3.01 10.41 9.25
N MET A 32 4.03 10.95 9.92
CA MET A 32 3.96 12.25 10.60
C MET A 32 3.74 13.40 9.62
N ARG A 33 4.43 13.39 8.47
CA ARG A 33 4.32 14.44 7.45
C ARG A 33 2.92 14.52 6.84
N LEU A 34 2.29 13.38 6.58
CA LEU A 34 0.98 13.32 5.92
C LEU A 34 -0.19 13.23 6.90
N GLY A 35 0.07 13.08 8.20
CA GLY A 35 -0.98 12.85 9.19
C GLY A 35 -1.77 11.57 8.91
N ILE A 36 -1.06 10.47 8.68
CA ILE A 36 -1.63 9.13 8.45
C ILE A 36 -1.00 8.10 9.38
N THR A 37 -1.54 6.90 9.41
CA THR A 37 -0.99 5.82 10.24
C THR A 37 0.36 5.35 9.69
N ALA A 38 1.20 4.76 10.54
CA ALA A 38 2.42 4.09 10.08
C ALA A 38 2.12 2.94 9.11
N TYR A 39 0.95 2.30 9.25
CA TYR A 39 0.47 1.26 8.34
C TYR A 39 0.25 1.82 6.92
N ASP A 40 -0.52 2.89 6.77
CA ASP A 40 -0.80 3.49 5.47
C ASP A 40 0.48 4.06 4.83
N SER A 41 1.31 4.69 5.64
CA SER A 41 2.62 5.19 5.24
C SER A 41 3.53 4.08 4.71
N SER A 42 3.51 2.89 5.32
CA SER A 42 4.33 1.75 4.88
C SER A 42 4.07 1.39 3.42
N HIS A 43 2.81 1.45 2.98
CA HIS A 43 2.44 1.20 1.59
C HIS A 43 2.92 2.31 0.65
N ILE A 44 2.83 3.58 1.05
CA ILE A 44 3.36 4.70 0.26
C ILE A 44 4.88 4.59 0.10
N VAL A 45 5.60 4.33 1.20
CA VAL A 45 7.05 4.23 1.20
C VAL A 45 7.50 3.06 0.32
N LEU A 46 6.93 1.86 0.50
CA LEU A 46 7.25 0.71 -0.35
C LEU A 46 6.91 0.95 -1.82
N ALA A 47 5.76 1.56 -2.13
CA ALA A 47 5.41 1.91 -3.51
C ALA A 47 6.44 2.86 -4.12
N ARG A 48 6.93 3.85 -3.37
CA ARG A 48 7.95 4.78 -3.83
C ARG A 48 9.30 4.11 -4.04
N GLU A 49 9.80 3.36 -3.05
CA GLU A 49 11.12 2.72 -3.10
C GLU A 49 11.24 1.67 -4.21
N HIS A 50 10.13 1.05 -4.60
CA HIS A 50 10.09 0.04 -5.66
C HIS A 50 9.53 0.57 -6.99
N GLU A 51 9.28 1.88 -7.12
CA GLU A 51 8.71 2.51 -8.32
C GLU A 51 7.37 1.87 -8.78
N LEU A 52 6.55 1.43 -7.81
CA LEU A 52 5.27 0.78 -8.04
C LEU A 52 4.10 1.77 -7.85
N PRO A 53 2.97 1.57 -8.56
CA PRO A 53 1.75 2.29 -8.25
C PRO A 53 1.17 1.83 -6.90
N LEU A 54 0.71 2.78 -6.08
CA LEU A 54 -0.12 2.48 -4.92
C LEU A 54 -1.55 2.16 -5.37
N VAL A 55 -1.99 0.94 -5.13
CA VAL A 55 -3.38 0.53 -5.32
C VAL A 55 -4.11 0.59 -3.99
N THR A 56 -5.14 1.42 -3.88
CA THR A 56 -5.96 1.52 -2.67
C THR A 56 -7.40 1.89 -2.99
N GLY A 57 -8.33 1.32 -2.22
CA GLY A 57 -9.74 1.73 -2.20
C GLY A 57 -10.02 2.89 -1.23
N ASP A 58 -9.04 3.28 -0.41
CA ASP A 58 -9.15 4.42 0.49
C ASP A 58 -8.86 5.73 -0.26
N ASN A 59 -9.91 6.51 -0.48
CA ASN A 59 -9.83 7.79 -1.19
C ASN A 59 -9.05 8.86 -0.42
N GLU A 60 -9.07 8.85 0.92
CA GLU A 60 -8.32 9.80 1.73
C GLU A 60 -6.82 9.50 1.65
N LEU A 61 -6.45 8.22 1.76
CA LEU A 61 -5.06 7.80 1.58
C LEU A 61 -4.57 8.13 0.17
N ARG A 62 -5.38 7.87 -0.85
CA ARG A 62 -5.05 8.18 -2.24
C ARG A 62 -4.72 9.67 -2.42
N ALA A 63 -5.59 10.56 -1.95
CA ALA A 63 -5.40 12.01 -2.08
C ALA A 63 -4.11 12.50 -1.39
N LYS A 64 -3.74 11.88 -0.26
CA LYS A 64 -2.49 12.20 0.46
C LYS A 64 -1.25 11.60 -0.23
N ALA A 65 -1.39 10.49 -0.95
CA ALA A 65 -0.29 9.77 -1.59
C ALA A 65 0.03 10.24 -3.02
N GLU A 66 -0.92 10.83 -3.74
CA GLU A 66 -0.79 11.24 -5.16
C GLU A 66 0.40 12.18 -5.43
N GLY A 67 0.86 12.95 -4.43
CA GLY A 67 2.04 13.82 -4.55
C GLY A 67 3.39 13.10 -4.37
N LEU A 68 3.39 11.81 -4.00
CA LEU A 68 4.60 11.04 -3.69
C LEU A 68 4.74 9.81 -4.57
N VAL A 69 3.63 9.17 -4.95
CA VAL A 69 3.59 7.96 -5.74
C VAL A 69 2.41 8.00 -6.71
N ARG A 70 2.56 7.34 -7.86
CA ARG A 70 1.43 7.10 -8.77
C ARG A 70 0.37 6.29 -8.03
N CYS A 71 -0.87 6.74 -8.05
CA CYS A 71 -1.99 6.02 -7.44
C CYS A 71 -2.94 5.45 -8.50
N VAL A 72 -3.53 4.28 -8.22
CA VAL A 72 -4.54 3.64 -9.09
C VAL A 72 -5.68 3.13 -8.21
N SER A 73 -6.94 3.33 -8.65
CA SER A 73 -8.09 2.78 -7.95
C SER A 73 -8.33 1.32 -8.35
N ILE A 74 -8.96 0.55 -7.46
CA ILE A 74 -9.29 -0.87 -7.73
C ILE A 74 -10.20 -1.00 -8.96
N GLU A 75 -11.15 -0.08 -9.12
CA GLU A 75 -12.06 -0.05 -10.27
C GLU A 75 -11.31 0.16 -11.60
N GLY A 76 -10.16 0.84 -11.55
CA GLY A 76 -9.28 1.03 -12.71
C GLY A 76 -8.40 -0.17 -13.05
N LEU A 77 -8.37 -1.23 -12.23
CA LEU A 77 -7.60 -2.46 -12.48
C LEU A 77 -8.43 -3.57 -13.14
N ILE A 78 -9.75 -3.50 -13.06
CA ILE A 78 -10.65 -4.53 -13.62
C ILE A 78 -11.15 -4.03 -14.98
N PRO A 79 -10.96 -4.79 -16.07
CA PRO A 79 -11.45 -4.44 -17.40
C PRO A 79 -12.98 -4.42 -17.49
#